data_AF-A0A8J3A5H3-F1
#
_entry.id   AF-A0A8J3A5H3-F1
#
_cell.length_a   1.000
_cell.length_b   1.000
_cell.length_c   1.000
_cell.angle_alpha   90.00
_cell.angle_beta   90.00
_cell.angle_gamma   90.00
#
_symmetry.space_group_name_H-M   'P 1'
#
loop_
_entity.id
_entity.type
_entity.pdbx_description
1 polymer ?
#
loop_
_entity_poly.entity_id
_entity_poly.type
_entity_poly.pdbx_seq_one_letter_code
_entity_poly.pdbx_strand_id
1 'polypeptide(L)'
;MKKSNLVAAIAAASVLPLAALSTANAGDDYHMKVDRKLLQSSTGIAELHRDLDKQAREICESVGYNMREVSRFHSCKEDVLDIAVEEIDHSRLTAYHNSEDGDIRLSRQ
;
A
#
# COMPACT_ATOMS: atom_id res chain seq x y z
N MET A 1 -14.38 17.03 56.65
CA MET A 1 -13.91 18.35 56.18
C MET A 1 -12.41 18.50 56.42
N LYS A 2 -11.59 18.49 55.36
CA LYS A 2 -10.45 19.40 55.11
C LYS A 2 -9.74 18.95 53.82
N LYS A 3 -9.65 19.88 52.87
CA LYS A 3 -8.97 19.79 51.58
C LYS A 3 -7.46 19.91 51.78
N SER A 4 -6.66 19.17 51.02
CA SER A 4 -5.32 19.60 50.61
C SER A 4 -4.99 19.01 49.24
N ASN A 5 -4.85 19.93 48.27
CA ASN A 5 -4.33 19.69 46.93
C ASN A 5 -2.86 19.30 47.00
N LEU A 6 -2.42 18.37 46.16
CA LEU A 6 -1.02 18.29 45.74
C LEU A 6 -0.98 17.78 44.30
N VAL A 7 -0.84 18.75 43.40
CA VAL A 7 -0.31 18.59 42.05
C VAL A 7 1.20 18.42 42.18
N ALA A 8 1.76 17.36 41.60
CA ALA A 8 3.19 17.21 41.33
C ALA A 8 3.31 16.45 40.00
N ALA A 9 3.51 17.18 38.91
CA ALA A 9 4.82 17.51 38.33
C ALA A 9 5.27 16.43 37.34
N ILE A 10 5.11 16.78 36.07
CA ILE A 10 5.52 16.04 34.88
C ILE A 10 7.04 15.89 34.91
N ALA A 11 7.53 14.66 35.01
CA ALA A 11 8.92 14.34 34.70
C ALA A 11 8.99 13.85 33.26
N ALA A 12 9.33 14.79 32.36
CA ALA A 12 9.72 14.49 31.00
C ALA A 12 11.04 13.70 31.01
N ALA A 13 11.01 12.48 30.48
CA ALA A 13 12.21 11.74 30.10
C ALA A 13 12.07 11.31 28.63
N SER A 14 12.54 12.20 27.76
CA SER A 14 13.29 11.93 26.53
C SER A 14 12.90 10.71 25.68
N VAL A 15 12.10 11.00 24.65
CA VAL A 15 12.21 10.51 23.27
C VAL A 15 13.54 9.80 22.92
N LEU A 16 13.42 8.51 22.63
CA LEU A 16 14.17 7.85 21.57
C LEU A 16 13.15 7.24 20.59
N PRO A 17 13.03 7.73 19.35
CA PRO A 17 12.19 7.12 18.34
C PRO A 17 13.00 5.99 17.70
N LEU A 18 13.05 4.82 18.36
CA LEU A 18 13.56 3.62 17.71
C LEU A 18 12.42 2.95 16.97
N ALA A 19 12.55 2.96 15.65
CA ALA A 19 11.58 2.51 14.66
C ALA A 19 10.34 3.40 14.56
N ALA A 20 10.48 4.45 13.75
CA ALA A 20 9.45 4.75 12.76
C ALA A 20 9.13 3.45 11.99
N LEU A 21 8.27 2.61 12.56
CA LEU A 21 7.22 1.98 11.79
C LEU A 21 6.40 3.15 11.28
N SER A 22 6.84 3.73 10.16
CA SER A 22 5.90 4.38 9.27
C SER A 22 4.99 3.27 8.77
N THR A 23 4.03 2.87 9.61
CA THR A 23 2.74 2.41 9.14
C THR A 23 2.24 3.57 8.30
N ALA A 24 2.53 3.52 7.00
CA ALA A 24 1.74 4.23 6.02
C ALA A 24 0.29 3.94 6.42
N ASN A 25 -0.40 5.02 6.72
CA ASN A 25 -1.71 4.99 7.34
C ASN A 25 -2.61 4.18 6.40
N ALA A 26 -3.12 3.04 6.87
CA ALA A 26 -4.05 2.17 6.15
C ALA A 26 -5.43 2.85 6.05
N GLY A 27 -5.49 3.99 5.37
CA GLY A 27 -6.66 4.87 5.31
C GLY A 27 -6.45 6.16 4.52
N ASP A 28 -5.38 6.27 3.71
CA ASP A 28 -5.41 7.22 2.61
C ASP A 28 -6.30 6.61 1.52
N ASP A 29 -7.49 7.16 1.30
CA ASP A 29 -8.41 6.72 0.26
C ASP A 29 -7.76 6.90 -1.13
N TYR A 30 -7.02 5.90 -1.60
CA TYR A 30 -6.36 5.93 -2.90
C TYR A 30 -7.41 5.75 -4.00
N HIS A 31 -7.73 6.82 -4.72
CA HIS A 31 -8.66 6.75 -5.84
C HIS A 31 -7.96 6.25 -7.11
N MET A 32 -8.05 4.94 -7.37
CA MET A 32 -7.62 4.35 -8.64
C MET A 32 -8.74 4.40 -9.68
N LYS A 33 -8.38 4.74 -10.91
CA LYS A 33 -9.29 4.70 -12.06
C LYS A 33 -9.32 3.27 -12.62
N VAL A 34 -10.53 2.74 -12.75
CA VAL A 34 -10.78 1.38 -13.25
C VAL A 34 -11.69 1.45 -14.47
N ASP A 35 -11.19 1.06 -15.64
CA ASP A 35 -12.06 0.81 -16.81
C ASP A 35 -12.56 -0.63 -16.80
N ARG A 36 -13.76 -0.82 -16.24
CA ARG A 36 -14.40 -2.15 -16.14
C ARG A 36 -14.71 -2.79 -17.50
N LYS A 37 -14.69 -2.05 -18.62
CA LYS A 37 -14.90 -2.63 -19.95
C LYS A 37 -13.75 -3.56 -20.34
N LEU A 38 -12.55 -3.30 -19.83
CA LEU A 38 -11.37 -4.11 -20.10
C LEU A 38 -11.47 -5.53 -19.51
N LEU A 39 -12.30 -5.73 -18.48
CA LEU A 39 -12.53 -7.05 -17.86
C LEU A 39 -13.19 -8.08 -18.80
N GLN A 40 -13.75 -7.64 -19.94
CA GLN A 40 -14.46 -8.51 -20.88
C GLN A 40 -13.56 -9.42 -21.71
N SER A 41 -12.25 -9.15 -21.78
CA SER A 41 -11.31 -9.93 -22.60
C SER A 41 -10.01 -10.22 -21.85
N SER A 42 -9.29 -11.27 -22.23
CA SER A 42 -7.99 -11.58 -21.64
C SER A 42 -6.97 -10.45 -21.87
N THR A 43 -6.97 -9.86 -23.07
CA THR A 43 -6.09 -8.73 -23.40
C THR A 43 -6.42 -7.51 -22.54
N GLY A 44 -7.71 -7.19 -22.39
CA GLY A 44 -8.14 -6.08 -21.55
C GLY A 44 -7.81 -6.30 -20.07
N ILE A 45 -7.87 -7.55 -19.56
CA ILE A 45 -7.44 -7.84 -18.18
C ILE A 45 -5.95 -7.51 -17.98
N ALA A 46 -5.09 -7.88 -18.93
CA ALA A 46 -3.67 -7.55 -18.86
C ALA A 46 -3.41 -6.03 -18.99
N GLU A 47 -4.17 -5.34 -19.83
CA GLU A 47 -4.12 -3.88 -19.94
C GLU A 47 -4.55 -3.19 -18.65
N LEU A 48 -5.67 -3.63 -18.07
CA LEU A 48 -6.16 -3.11 -16.79
C LEU A 48 -5.16 -3.35 -15.67
N HIS A 49 -4.57 -4.55 -15.57
CA HIS A 49 -3.55 -4.85 -14.57
C HIS A 49 -2.33 -3.92 -14.70
N ARG A 50 -1.84 -3.66 -15.93
CA ARG A 50 -0.76 -2.69 -16.16
C ARG A 50 -1.14 -1.25 -15.79
N ASP A 51 -2.36 -0.84 -16.08
CA ASP A 51 -2.85 0.48 -15.71
C ASP A 51 -2.98 0.64 -14.19
N LEU A 52 -3.35 -0.42 -13.48
CA LEU A 52 -3.35 -0.46 -12.00
C LEU A 52 -1.92 -0.42 -11.45
N ASP A 53 -0.99 -1.22 -11.99
CA ASP A 53 0.44 -1.22 -11.57
C ASP A 53 1.07 0.17 -11.72
N LYS A 54 0.77 0.85 -12.83
CA LYS A 54 1.23 2.22 -13.07
C LYS A 54 0.69 3.20 -12.02
N GLN A 55 -0.61 3.13 -11.73
CA GLN A 55 -1.23 3.98 -10.72
C GLN A 55 -0.70 3.68 -9.31
N ALA A 56 -0.48 2.41 -8.97
CA ALA A 56 0.11 2.00 -7.70
C ALA A 56 1.52 2.60 -7.53
N ARG A 57 2.32 2.59 -8.59
CA ARG A 57 3.61 3.28 -8.63
C ARG A 57 3.48 4.78 -8.39
N GLU A 58 2.56 5.47 -9.08
CA GLU A 58 2.35 6.92 -8.94
C GLU A 58 1.93 7.27 -7.50
N ILE A 59 1.08 6.45 -6.89
CA ILE A 59 0.67 6.55 -5.48
C ILE A 59 1.89 6.42 -4.57
N CYS A 60 2.69 5.35 -4.72
CA CYS A 60 3.86 5.11 -3.89
C CYS A 60 4.93 6.21 -4.02
N GLU A 61 5.15 6.71 -5.24
CA GLU A 61 6.02 7.86 -5.48
C GLU A 61 5.50 9.13 -4.78
N SER A 62 4.17 9.33 -4.76
CA SER A 62 3.54 10.52 -4.15
C SER A 62 3.61 10.56 -2.61
N VAL A 63 3.57 9.39 -1.96
CA VAL A 63 3.66 9.29 -0.49
C VAL A 63 5.11 9.28 0.02
N GLY A 64 6.08 9.47 -0.87
CA GLY A 64 7.49 9.63 -0.52
C GLY A 64 8.33 8.35 -0.58
N TYR A 65 7.74 7.20 -0.94
CA TYR A 65 8.53 6.04 -1.31
C TYR A 65 9.13 6.26 -2.69
N ASN A 66 10.42 6.54 -2.72
CA ASN A 66 11.16 6.65 -3.97
C ASN A 66 11.90 5.34 -4.26
N MET A 67 12.31 5.16 -5.52
CA MET A 67 13.04 3.96 -5.95
C MET A 67 14.38 3.73 -5.23
N ARG A 68 14.88 4.69 -4.44
CA ARG A 68 16.11 4.46 -3.66
C ARG A 68 15.84 3.54 -2.47
N GLU A 69 14.62 3.51 -1.97
CA GLU A 69 14.15 2.55 -0.96
C GLU A 69 13.44 1.37 -1.63
N VAL A 70 14.14 0.66 -2.53
CA VAL A 70 13.60 -0.38 -3.43
C VAL A 70 12.63 -1.34 -2.73
N SER A 71 13.00 -1.89 -1.57
CA SER A 71 12.15 -2.84 -0.84
C SER A 71 10.85 -2.22 -0.33
N ARG A 72 10.89 -0.98 0.20
CA ARG A 72 9.68 -0.28 0.68
C ARG A 72 8.79 0.15 -0.46
N PHE A 73 9.41 0.61 -1.55
CA PHE A 73 8.69 0.95 -2.78
C PHE A 73 7.98 -0.26 -3.36
N HIS A 74 8.65 -1.41 -3.43
CA HIS A 74 8.03 -2.66 -3.88
C HIS A 74 6.88 -3.09 -2.96
N SER A 75 7.07 -3.07 -1.64
CA SER A 75 6.01 -3.42 -0.68
C SER A 75 4.80 -2.52 -0.86
N CYS A 76 4.99 -1.19 -0.93
CA CYS A 76 3.90 -0.25 -1.17
C CYS A 76 3.15 -0.57 -2.47
N LYS A 77 3.88 -0.87 -3.55
CA LYS A 77 3.26 -1.12 -4.85
C LYS A 77 2.46 -2.44 -4.85
N GLU A 78 3.00 -3.48 -4.23
CA GLU A 78 2.31 -4.77 -4.04
C GLU A 78 1.04 -4.56 -3.21
N ASP A 79 1.14 -3.91 -2.04
CA ASP A 79 -0.01 -3.65 -1.16
C ASP A 79 -1.14 -2.85 -1.86
N VAL A 80 -0.79 -1.78 -2.60
CA VAL A 80 -1.79 -0.97 -3.33
C VAL A 80 -2.42 -1.77 -4.47
N LEU A 81 -1.64 -2.58 -5.18
CA LEU A 81 -2.15 -3.39 -6.29
C LEU A 81 -3.06 -4.52 -5.79
N ASP A 82 -2.72 -5.16 -4.67
CA ASP A 82 -3.51 -6.20 -4.01
C ASP A 82 -4.89 -5.65 -3.60
N ILE A 83 -4.91 -4.50 -2.91
CA ILE A 83 -6.14 -3.81 -2.51
C ILE A 83 -7.00 -3.50 -3.73
N ALA A 84 -6.40 -2.94 -4.80
CA ALA A 84 -7.14 -2.59 -5.99
C ALA A 84 -7.78 -3.80 -6.69
N VAL A 85 -7.04 -4.91 -6.78
CA VAL A 85 -7.54 -6.15 -7.37
C VAL A 85 -8.65 -6.78 -6.51
N GLU A 86 -8.51 -6.74 -5.19
CA GLU A 86 -9.53 -7.19 -4.24
C GLU A 86 -10.81 -6.36 -4.36
N GLU A 87 -10.71 -5.02 -4.37
CA GLU A 87 -11.87 -4.13 -4.48
C GLU A 87 -12.63 -4.25 -5.81
N ILE A 88 -11.94 -4.57 -6.90
CA ILE A 88 -12.58 -4.81 -8.20
C ILE A 88 -13.42 -6.09 -8.17
N ASP A 89 -13.03 -7.07 -7.34
CA ASP A 89 -13.65 -8.39 -7.15
C ASP A 89 -13.95 -9.11 -8.48
N HIS A 90 -12.90 -9.38 -9.26
CA HIS A 90 -13.03 -10.04 -10.55
C HIS A 90 -12.05 -11.21 -10.69
N SER A 91 -12.57 -12.44 -10.61
CA SER A 91 -11.79 -13.69 -10.54
C SER A 91 -10.70 -13.83 -11.60
N ARG A 92 -10.96 -13.43 -12.84
CA ARG A 92 -9.96 -13.52 -13.92
C ARG A 92 -8.83 -12.49 -13.78
N LEU A 93 -9.12 -11.32 -13.21
CA LEU A 93 -8.11 -10.29 -12.92
C LEU A 93 -7.26 -10.74 -11.73
N THR A 94 -7.89 -11.26 -10.67
CA THR A 94 -7.20 -11.85 -9.52
C THR A 94 -6.27 -13.00 -9.94
N ALA A 95 -6.75 -13.89 -10.80
CA ALA A 95 -5.93 -14.99 -11.32
C ALA A 95 -4.72 -14.48 -12.14
N TYR A 96 -4.92 -13.46 -12.98
CA TYR A 96 -3.83 -12.84 -13.74
C TYR A 96 -2.80 -12.18 -12.81
N HIS A 97 -3.27 -11.39 -11.84
CA HIS A 97 -2.42 -10.75 -10.85
C HIS A 97 -1.56 -11.78 -10.08
N ASN A 98 -2.18 -12.84 -9.57
CA ASN A 98 -1.47 -13.89 -8.84
C ASN A 98 -0.41 -14.63 -9.69
N SER A 99 -0.62 -14.74 -11.00
CA SER A 99 0.40 -15.34 -11.90
C SER A 99 1.60 -14.41 -12.10
N GLU A 100 1.39 -13.11 -12.28
CA GLU A 100 2.47 -12.14 -12.44
C GLU A 100 3.29 -12.01 -11.14
N ASP A 101 2.62 -11.98 -9.99
CA ASP A 101 3.27 -11.89 -8.68
C ASP A 101 4.08 -13.15 -8.34
N GLY A 102 3.57 -14.32 -8.74
CA GLY A 102 4.29 -15.60 -8.65
C GLY A 102 5.58 -15.61 -9.46
N ASP A 103 5.55 -15.10 -10.69
CA ASP A 103 6.71 -15.02 -11.58
C ASP A 103 7.78 -14.05 -11.03
N ILE A 104 7.36 -12.94 -10.43
CA ILE A 104 8.28 -11.98 -9.79
C ILE A 104 8.98 -12.62 -8.57
N ARG A 105 8.26 -13.40 -7.76
CA ARG A 105 8.81 -14.06 -6.57
C ARG A 105 9.81 -15.18 -6.91
N LEU A 106 9.56 -15.94 -7.98
CA LEU A 106 10.47 -16.98 -8.46
C LEU A 106 11.74 -16.40 -9.09
N SER A 107 11.65 -15.24 -9.75
CA SER A 107 12.80 -14.57 -10.36
C SER A 107 13.77 -13.91 -9.37
N ARG A 108 13.42 -13.85 -8.07
CA ARG A 108 14.22 -13.25 -6.98
C ARG A 108 14.94 -14.28 -6.10
N GLN A 109 14.76 -15.58 -6.34
CA GLN A 109 15.49 -16.67 -5.65
C GLN A 109 16.74 -17.06 -6.44
#